data_AF-A0A4U6D0T2-F1
#
_entry.id   AF-A0A4U6D0T2-F1
#
_cell.length_a   1.000
_cell.length_b   1.000
_cell.length_c   1.000
_cell.angle_alpha   90.00
_cell.angle_beta   90.00
_cell.angle_gamma   90.00
#
_symmetry.space_group_name_H-M   'P 1'
#
loop_
_entity.id
_entity.type
_entity.pdbx_description
1 polymer ?
#
loop_
_entity_poly.entity_id
_entity_poly.type
_entity_poly.pdbx_seq_one_letter_code
_entity_poly.pdbx_strand_id
1 'polypeptide(L)'
;MKSQPLTRNFYYFGIFFIALGILATSFQCLNYLQHGIQIYTVPTFSSWLVLTAIMDVISASLLLKYYYHKAYRLTFFAGTIILAASTIFNIILYIILVFKILYSFYIPFCIILLLISLSFYSIIIFSNSGKRPLLKLAGIFALVLGAILLTSLLWNTYFPSLHLKPIFESINFWTSWFSCIVPGLLLGNFISELRQIKDQAQNSVNYRVIAPVLIVFVSVFILGHKMYTECQFVGFPNQISEKAKGMASLFEARNYVNGNSDTLRYRFMKPLDYNPQNKYPLVVLLHHGGAHGTDNIIQVEGSDASLFSNYVNKRKYPAFLFIPQCPQNINWADPAMSQLTFEAIGDLEKQFSVDVKRRYVIGISGGGMGSWYFIGTHPEMFAAAIPMCGGTDVGLSDKMTDVAVWAFHGDKDPLAPVSSTRSIIAGIKKAGGHPKYTEFPNAGHNIGRQVQQTHGLLDWLFSQKKTNRF
;
A
#
# COMPACT_ATOMS: atom_id res chain seq x y z
N MET A 1 51.32 13.29 17.43
CA MET A 1 50.46 13.15 18.62
C MET A 1 49.74 11.80 18.56
N LYS A 2 49.89 10.93 19.56
CA LYS A 2 49.11 9.68 19.64
C LYS A 2 47.64 10.07 19.88
N SER A 3 46.73 9.68 19.00
CA SER A 3 45.29 9.91 19.20
C SER A 3 44.84 9.16 20.45
N GLN A 4 44.05 9.81 21.31
CA GLN A 4 43.44 9.15 22.48
C GLN A 4 42.69 7.88 22.06
N PRO A 5 42.72 6.80 22.87
CA PRO A 5 42.04 5.55 22.57
C PRO A 5 40.52 5.77 22.43
N LEU A 6 39.89 5.09 21.47
CA LEU A 6 38.43 5.10 21.35
C LEU A 6 37.78 4.46 22.59
N THR A 7 36.78 5.14 23.14
CA THR A 7 36.11 4.73 24.39
C THR A 7 35.09 3.62 24.15
N ARG A 8 34.68 2.91 25.22
CA ARG A 8 33.58 1.93 25.13
C ARG A 8 32.29 2.56 24.60
N ASN A 9 31.98 3.79 25.02
CA ASN A 9 30.81 4.54 24.55
C ASN A 9 30.82 4.76 23.03
N PHE A 10 32.00 4.99 22.42
CA PHE A 10 32.12 5.09 20.97
C PHE A 10 31.69 3.78 20.28
N TYR A 11 32.16 2.63 20.78
CA TYR A 11 31.80 1.34 20.20
C TYR A 11 30.35 0.96 20.46
N TYR A 12 29.79 1.22 21.64
CA TYR A 12 28.36 1.02 21.90
C TYR A 12 27.49 1.84 20.94
N PHE A 13 27.86 3.10 20.71
CA PHE A 13 27.15 3.97 19.78
C PHE A 13 27.25 3.46 18.34
N GLY A 14 28.44 3.03 17.89
CA GLY A 14 28.61 2.40 16.58
C GLY A 14 27.81 1.11 16.42
N ILE A 15 27.83 0.23 17.42
CA ILE A 15 27.05 -1.01 17.45
C ILE A 15 25.55 -0.71 17.31
N PHE A 16 25.05 0.26 18.09
CA PHE A 16 23.64 0.66 18.04
C PHE A 16 23.22 1.14 16.64
N PHE A 17 23.94 2.10 16.05
CA PHE A 17 23.55 2.66 14.75
C PHE A 17 23.69 1.65 13.60
N ILE A 18 24.73 0.81 13.62
CA ILE A 18 24.89 -0.25 12.62
C ILE A 18 23.76 -1.28 12.76
N ALA A 19 23.41 -1.71 13.98
CA ALA A 19 22.30 -2.63 14.21
C ALA A 19 20.94 -2.03 13.80
N LEU A 20 20.70 -0.76 14.11
CA LEU A 20 19.49 -0.06 13.72
C LEU A 20 19.38 0.09 12.20
N GLY A 21 20.50 0.36 11.51
CA GLY A 21 20.56 0.40 10.05
C GLY A 21 20.24 -0.96 9.40
N ILE A 22 20.72 -2.07 9.98
CA ILE A 22 20.36 -3.44 9.54
C ILE A 22 18.85 -3.65 9.68
N LEU A 23 18.26 -3.28 10.82
CA LEU A 23 16.82 -3.42 11.06
C LEU A 23 15.99 -2.59 10.08
N ALA A 24 16.36 -1.32 9.86
CA ALA A 24 15.67 -0.43 8.92
C ALA A 24 15.76 -0.96 7.47
N THR A 25 16.94 -1.41 7.04
CA THR A 25 17.14 -1.97 5.70
C THR A 25 16.34 -3.25 5.51
N SER A 26 16.37 -4.15 6.50
CA SER A 26 15.62 -5.41 6.46
C SER A 26 14.11 -5.14 6.42
N PHE A 27 13.64 -4.19 7.23
CA PHE A 27 12.25 -3.75 7.21
C PHE A 27 11.84 -3.22 5.84
N GLN A 28 12.62 -2.34 5.23
CA GLN A 28 12.36 -1.83 3.89
C GLN A 28 12.33 -2.95 2.83
N CYS A 29 13.27 -3.89 2.90
CA CYS A 29 13.30 -4.99 1.94
C CYS A 29 12.10 -5.95 2.12
N LEU A 30 11.66 -6.20 3.35
CA LEU A 30 10.43 -6.98 3.62
C LEU A 30 9.19 -6.28 3.06
N ASN A 31 9.08 -4.96 3.27
CA ASN A 31 8.00 -4.16 2.70
C ASN A 31 8.05 -4.21 1.16
N TYR A 32 9.23 -4.13 0.56
CA TYR A 32 9.40 -4.27 -0.89
C TYR A 32 8.99 -5.66 -1.38
N LEU A 33 9.32 -6.73 -0.66
CA LEU A 33 8.90 -8.09 -1.02
C LEU A 33 7.37 -8.23 -1.01
N GLN A 34 6.70 -7.60 -0.04
CA GLN A 34 5.25 -7.69 0.13
C GLN A 34 4.48 -6.77 -0.82
N HIS A 35 4.99 -5.57 -1.11
CA HIS A 35 4.27 -4.51 -1.82
C HIS A 35 4.91 -4.10 -3.16
N GLY A 36 6.10 -4.59 -3.47
CA GLY A 36 6.83 -4.22 -4.69
C GLY A 36 7.22 -2.75 -4.75
N ILE A 37 7.29 -2.19 -5.97
CA ILE A 37 7.69 -0.79 -6.22
C ILE A 37 6.76 0.25 -5.57
N GLN A 38 5.57 -0.17 -5.13
CA GLN A 38 4.57 0.69 -4.50
C GLN A 38 5.06 1.34 -3.21
N ILE A 39 6.02 0.72 -2.51
CA ILE A 39 6.61 1.30 -1.29
C ILE A 39 7.25 2.67 -1.54
N TYR A 40 7.69 2.95 -2.78
CA TYR A 40 8.33 4.21 -3.13
C TYR A 40 7.30 5.32 -3.45
N THR A 41 6.01 4.97 -3.47
CA THR A 41 4.92 5.88 -3.84
C THR A 41 4.15 6.39 -2.63
N VAL A 42 4.34 5.81 -1.45
CA VAL A 42 3.66 6.28 -0.24
C VAL A 42 4.22 7.63 0.22
N PRO A 43 3.38 8.56 0.72
CA PRO A 43 3.82 9.86 1.21
C PRO A 43 4.93 9.78 2.26
N THR A 44 4.91 8.77 3.14
CA THR A 44 5.89 8.61 4.21
C THR A 44 7.28 8.17 3.71
N PHE A 45 7.40 7.67 2.48
CA PHE A 45 8.67 7.14 1.98
C PHE A 45 9.76 8.22 1.88
N SER A 46 9.42 9.46 1.53
CA SER A 46 10.40 10.56 1.47
C SER A 46 10.97 10.89 2.86
N SER A 47 10.14 10.89 3.90
CA SER A 47 10.57 11.05 5.29
C SER A 47 11.41 9.87 5.77
N TRP A 48 11.03 8.66 5.38
CA TRP A 48 11.81 7.45 5.65
C TRP A 48 13.21 7.50 4.99
N LEU A 49 13.28 7.96 3.74
CA LEU A 49 14.54 8.17 3.02
C LEU A 49 15.44 9.18 3.73
N VAL A 50 14.89 10.30 4.20
CA VAL A 50 15.67 11.31 4.94
C VAL A 50 16.20 10.73 6.24
N LEU A 51 15.37 10.01 7.00
CA LEU A 51 15.77 9.41 8.27
C LEU A 51 16.90 8.38 8.08
N THR A 52 16.76 7.48 7.10
CA THR A 52 17.76 6.47 6.79
C THR A 52 19.06 7.10 6.27
N ALA A 53 18.98 8.15 5.44
CA ALA A 53 20.16 8.90 5.00
C ALA A 53 20.91 9.56 6.17
N ILE A 54 20.19 10.14 7.16
CA ILE A 54 20.81 10.70 8.37
C ILE A 54 21.52 9.59 9.16
N MET A 55 20.89 8.43 9.31
CA MET A 55 21.49 7.28 10.00
C MET A 55 22.74 6.76 9.29
N ASP A 56 22.74 6.73 7.96
CA ASP A 56 23.90 6.33 7.15
C ASP A 56 25.06 7.31 7.32
N VAL A 57 24.78 8.62 7.34
CA VAL A 57 25.79 9.66 7.59
C VAL A 57 26.41 9.49 8.99
N ILE A 58 25.59 9.23 10.01
CA ILE A 58 26.07 8.97 11.38
C ILE A 58 26.97 7.73 11.40
N SER A 59 26.49 6.61 10.84
CA SER A 59 27.22 5.34 10.82
C SER A 59 28.54 5.45 10.06
N ALA A 60 28.54 6.09 8.90
CA ALA A 60 29.74 6.36 8.10
C ALA A 60 30.72 7.27 8.83
N SER A 61 30.24 8.30 9.53
CA SER A 61 31.09 9.20 10.33
C SER A 61 31.80 8.46 11.47
N LEU A 62 31.12 7.50 12.10
CA LEU A 62 31.73 6.63 13.12
C LEU A 62 32.79 5.72 12.51
N LEU A 63 32.52 5.12 11.35
CA LEU A 63 33.50 4.31 10.63
C LEU A 63 34.72 5.13 10.22
N LEU A 64 34.53 6.36 9.74
CA LEU A 64 35.62 7.28 9.42
C LEU A 64 36.48 7.60 10.64
N LYS A 65 35.86 7.92 11.78
CA LYS A 65 36.58 8.14 13.03
C LYS A 65 37.39 6.91 13.45
N TYR A 66 36.82 5.71 13.27
CA TYR A 66 37.51 4.45 13.51
C TYR A 66 38.70 4.25 12.56
N TYR A 67 38.53 4.45 11.25
CA TYR A 67 39.60 4.34 10.25
C TYR A 67 40.74 5.32 10.50
N TYR A 68 40.41 6.56 10.88
CA TYR A 68 41.39 7.56 11.27
C TYR A 68 42.19 7.11 12.49
N HIS A 69 41.52 6.64 13.54
CA HIS A 69 42.16 6.17 14.77
C HIS A 69 43.06 4.96 14.55
N LYS A 70 42.63 4.01 13.72
CA LYS A 70 43.43 2.82 13.35
C LYS A 70 44.50 3.11 12.29
N ALA A 71 44.69 4.37 11.91
CA ALA A 71 45.63 4.83 10.90
C ALA A 71 45.42 4.18 9.50
N TYR A 72 44.18 3.79 9.17
CA TYR A 72 43.79 3.33 7.85
C TYR A 72 43.58 4.51 6.90
N ARG A 73 44.63 5.28 6.63
CA ARG A 73 44.57 6.58 5.91
C ARG A 73 43.89 6.49 4.54
N LEU A 74 44.26 5.49 3.72
CA LEU A 74 43.67 5.35 2.39
C LEU A 74 42.18 5.01 2.47
N THR A 75 41.79 4.12 3.39
CA THR A 75 40.37 3.79 3.65
C THR A 75 39.60 4.97 4.21
N PHE A 76 40.22 5.81 5.04
CA PHE A 76 39.62 7.04 5.55
C PHE A 76 39.30 8.03 4.41
N PHE A 77 40.28 8.36 3.56
CA PHE A 77 40.04 9.29 2.44
C PHE A 77 39.03 8.75 1.43
N ALA A 78 39.14 7.48 1.05
CA ALA A 78 38.15 6.87 0.17
C ALA A 78 36.76 6.82 0.83
N GLY A 79 36.71 6.58 2.15
CA GLY A 79 35.51 6.66 2.98
C GLY A 79 34.85 8.03 2.97
N THR A 80 35.64 9.12 2.99
CA THR A 80 35.09 10.48 2.92
C THR A 80 34.46 10.78 1.57
N ILE A 81 35.06 10.28 0.48
CA ILE A 81 34.54 10.44 -0.88
C ILE A 81 33.20 9.69 -1.03
N ILE A 82 33.14 8.43 -0.58
CA ILE A 82 31.88 7.66 -0.68
C ILE A 82 30.78 8.26 0.18
N LEU A 83 31.08 8.77 1.38
CA LEU A 83 30.10 9.48 2.22
C LEU A 83 29.54 10.72 1.52
N ALA A 84 30.41 11.54 0.91
CA ALA A 84 29.96 12.70 0.16
C ALA A 84 29.08 12.30 -1.04
N ALA A 85 29.54 11.30 -1.82
CA ALA A 85 28.81 10.81 -2.99
C ALA A 85 27.44 10.22 -2.62
N SER A 86 27.35 9.39 -1.56
CA SER A 86 26.10 8.80 -1.11
C SER A 86 25.13 9.85 -0.55
N THR A 87 25.64 10.88 0.12
CA THR A 87 24.83 11.99 0.62
C THR A 87 24.23 12.79 -0.54
N ILE A 88 25.06 13.14 -1.54
CA ILE A 88 24.61 13.82 -2.76
C ILE A 88 23.56 12.97 -3.50
N PHE A 89 23.80 11.68 -3.63
CA PHE A 89 22.86 10.75 -4.25
C PHE A 89 21.51 10.71 -3.53
N ASN A 90 21.50 10.63 -2.20
CA ASN A 90 20.27 10.64 -1.41
C ASN A 90 19.50 11.95 -1.54
N ILE A 91 20.19 13.09 -1.62
CA ILE A 91 19.55 14.40 -1.89
C ILE A 91 18.90 14.41 -3.27
N ILE A 92 19.60 13.92 -4.30
CA ILE A 92 19.06 13.83 -5.66
C ILE A 92 17.84 12.89 -5.68
N LEU A 93 17.92 11.73 -5.01
CA LEU A 93 16.82 10.79 -4.91
C LEU A 93 15.61 11.41 -4.23
N TYR A 94 15.81 12.15 -3.14
CA TYR A 94 14.75 12.91 -2.49
C TYR A 94 14.12 13.94 -3.44
N ILE A 95 14.94 14.68 -4.19
CA ILE A 95 14.45 15.66 -5.16
C ILE A 95 13.60 14.99 -6.24
N ILE A 96 14.06 13.85 -6.78
CA ILE A 96 13.32 13.06 -7.76
C ILE A 96 11.98 12.60 -7.17
N LEU A 97 11.97 12.10 -5.94
CA LEU A 97 10.77 11.56 -5.31
C LEU A 97 9.73 12.63 -4.98
N VAL A 98 10.15 13.78 -4.46
CA VAL A 98 9.26 14.84 -3.98
C VAL A 98 8.88 15.80 -5.11
N PHE A 99 9.86 16.31 -5.85
CA PHE A 99 9.64 17.35 -6.85
C PHE A 99 9.44 16.80 -8.26
N LYS A 100 9.67 15.50 -8.49
CA LYS A 100 9.44 14.84 -9.78
C LYS A 100 10.25 15.49 -10.92
N ILE A 101 11.45 15.96 -10.60
CA ILE A 101 12.43 16.52 -11.54
C ILE A 101 13.71 15.69 -11.53
N LEU A 102 14.59 15.85 -12.54
CA LEU A 102 15.88 15.17 -12.68
C LEU A 102 15.83 13.64 -12.91
N TYR A 103 14.69 13.07 -13.30
CA TYR A 103 14.55 11.63 -13.58
C TYR A 103 15.58 11.08 -14.56
N SER A 104 15.92 11.85 -15.60
CA SER A 104 16.90 11.48 -16.61
C SER A 104 18.30 11.22 -16.03
N PHE A 105 18.59 11.78 -14.86
CA PHE A 105 19.90 11.64 -14.21
C PHE A 105 19.95 10.50 -13.20
N TYR A 106 18.83 9.86 -12.86
CA TYR A 106 18.79 8.78 -11.86
C TYR A 106 19.77 7.65 -12.18
N ILE A 107 19.67 7.09 -13.39
CA ILE A 107 20.53 5.97 -13.82
C ILE A 107 22.01 6.38 -13.90
N PRO A 108 22.39 7.52 -14.53
CA PRO A 108 23.76 8.01 -14.48
C PRO A 108 24.32 8.15 -13.06
N PHE A 109 23.56 8.70 -12.12
CA PHE A 109 24.01 8.84 -10.74
C PHE A 109 24.17 7.49 -10.02
N CYS A 110 23.27 6.53 -10.26
CA CYS A 110 23.42 5.16 -9.75
C CYS A 110 24.72 4.52 -10.24
N ILE A 111 25.05 4.65 -11.53
CA ILE A 111 26.28 4.10 -12.12
C ILE A 111 27.51 4.75 -11.48
N ILE A 112 27.54 6.09 -11.38
CA ILE A 112 28.66 6.82 -10.77
C ILE A 112 28.85 6.38 -9.31
N LEU A 113 27.77 6.30 -8.52
CA LEU A 113 27.86 5.88 -7.12
C LEU A 113 28.35 4.44 -6.99
N LEU A 114 27.91 3.52 -7.86
CA LEU A 114 28.38 2.14 -7.88
C LEU A 114 29.87 2.05 -8.22
N LEU A 115 30.37 2.82 -9.19
CA LEU A 115 31.79 2.85 -9.54
C LEU A 115 32.68 3.38 -8.39
N ILE A 116 32.22 4.44 -7.72
CA ILE A 116 32.89 4.98 -6.52
C ILE A 116 32.88 3.92 -5.40
N SER A 117 31.75 3.25 -5.19
CA SER A 117 31.59 2.19 -4.19
C SER A 117 32.55 1.02 -4.44
N LEU A 118 32.62 0.51 -5.68
CA LEU A 118 33.52 -0.58 -6.06
C LEU A 118 35.00 -0.22 -5.83
N SER A 119 35.37 1.03 -6.13
CA SER A 119 36.71 1.55 -5.87
C SER A 119 37.00 1.57 -4.36
N PHE A 120 36.05 2.03 -3.55
CA PHE A 120 36.16 2.05 -2.10
C PHE A 120 36.29 0.63 -1.51
N TYR A 121 35.49 -0.33 -1.97
CA TYR A 121 35.56 -1.71 -1.49
C TYR A 121 36.88 -2.38 -1.84
N SER A 122 37.42 -2.11 -3.03
CA SER A 122 38.77 -2.55 -3.42
C SER A 122 39.83 -2.00 -2.47
N ILE A 123 39.73 -0.72 -2.10
CA ILE A 123 40.63 -0.09 -1.12
C ILE A 123 40.54 -0.74 0.25
N ILE A 124 39.34 -1.11 0.73
CA ILE A 124 39.19 -1.86 1.99
C ILE A 124 39.96 -3.19 1.92
N ILE A 125 39.84 -3.92 0.81
CA ILE A 125 40.44 -5.26 0.66
C ILE A 125 41.97 -5.21 0.60
N PHE A 126 42.52 -4.28 -0.18
CA PHE A 126 43.95 -4.28 -0.52
C PHE A 126 44.80 -3.31 0.29
N SER A 127 44.21 -2.44 1.11
CA SER A 127 44.96 -1.53 1.99
C SER A 127 45.20 -2.13 3.38
N ASN A 128 45.82 -1.34 4.28
CA ASN A 128 46.09 -1.76 5.66
C ASN A 128 44.83 -2.14 6.45
N SER A 129 43.64 -1.65 6.09
CA SER A 129 42.38 -2.07 6.71
C SER A 129 42.02 -3.52 6.39
N GLY A 130 42.43 -4.03 5.22
CA GLY A 130 42.24 -5.42 4.79
C GLY A 130 43.03 -6.44 5.63
N LYS A 131 43.97 -5.99 6.47
CA LYS A 131 44.60 -6.87 7.47
C LYS A 131 43.63 -7.29 8.58
N ARG A 132 42.53 -6.56 8.76
CA ARG A 132 41.46 -6.90 9.70
C ARG A 132 40.46 -7.86 9.00
N PRO A 133 40.32 -9.13 9.45
CA PRO A 133 39.55 -10.14 8.71
C PRO A 133 38.10 -9.73 8.41
N LEU A 134 37.40 -9.16 9.39
CA LEU A 134 36.00 -8.75 9.22
C LEU A 134 35.83 -7.56 8.26
N LEU A 135 36.78 -6.61 8.23
CA LEU A 135 36.75 -5.52 7.25
C LEU A 135 37.05 -6.03 5.84
N LYS A 136 38.03 -6.93 5.70
CA LYS A 136 38.35 -7.56 4.42
C LYS A 136 37.15 -8.32 3.86
N LEU A 137 36.48 -9.11 4.71
CA LEU A 137 35.30 -9.86 4.31
C LEU A 137 34.14 -8.93 3.93
N ALA A 138 33.92 -7.85 4.69
CA ALA A 138 32.93 -6.83 4.35
C ALA A 138 33.21 -6.20 2.98
N GLY A 139 34.48 -5.88 2.70
CA GLY A 139 34.90 -5.38 1.39
C GLY A 139 34.64 -6.38 0.26
N ILE A 140 34.96 -7.67 0.46
CA ILE A 140 34.72 -8.72 -0.56
C ILE A 140 33.23 -8.85 -0.88
N PHE A 141 32.38 -8.98 0.14
CA PHE A 141 30.93 -9.08 -0.07
C PHE A 141 30.36 -7.85 -0.77
N ALA A 142 30.77 -6.65 -0.33
CA ALA A 142 30.31 -5.41 -0.93
C ALA A 142 30.76 -5.26 -2.39
N LEU A 143 31.99 -5.68 -2.72
CA LEU A 143 32.52 -5.67 -4.08
C LEU A 143 31.72 -6.61 -5.00
N VAL A 144 31.44 -7.83 -4.55
CA VAL A 144 30.67 -8.83 -5.32
C VAL A 144 29.25 -8.33 -5.57
N LEU A 145 28.55 -7.90 -4.51
CA LEU A 145 27.17 -7.40 -4.64
C LEU A 145 27.10 -6.15 -5.52
N GLY A 146 28.06 -5.23 -5.36
CA GLY A 146 28.15 -4.02 -6.18
C GLY A 146 28.40 -4.34 -7.66
N ALA A 147 29.21 -5.35 -7.98
CA ALA A 147 29.47 -5.77 -9.35
C ALA A 147 28.24 -6.41 -10.00
N ILE A 148 27.50 -7.24 -9.25
CA ILE A 148 26.21 -7.80 -9.70
C ILE A 148 25.20 -6.69 -9.99
N LEU A 149 25.09 -5.70 -9.08
CA LEU A 149 24.20 -4.56 -9.27
C LEU A 149 24.58 -3.71 -10.48
N LEU A 150 25.86 -3.38 -10.64
CA LEU A 150 26.35 -2.57 -11.76
C LEU A 150 26.12 -3.29 -13.10
N THR A 151 26.46 -4.58 -13.19
CA THR A 151 26.27 -5.36 -14.41
C THR A 151 24.79 -5.50 -14.76
N SER A 152 23.93 -5.76 -13.78
CA SER A 152 22.47 -5.80 -13.94
C SER A 152 21.91 -4.45 -14.42
N LEU A 153 22.37 -3.34 -13.83
CA LEU A 153 21.95 -2.00 -14.20
C LEU A 153 22.37 -1.62 -15.62
N LEU A 154 23.62 -1.92 -16.00
CA LEU A 154 24.12 -1.69 -17.36
C LEU A 154 23.36 -2.57 -18.36
N TRP A 155 23.12 -3.83 -18.04
CA TRP A 155 22.33 -4.73 -18.89
C TRP A 155 20.93 -4.16 -19.18
N ASN A 156 20.23 -3.75 -18.12
CA ASN A 156 18.90 -3.15 -18.19
C ASN A 156 18.89 -1.77 -18.85
N THR A 157 20.04 -1.11 -19.00
CA THR A 157 20.12 0.20 -19.66
C THR A 157 20.42 0.06 -21.16
N TYR A 158 21.30 -0.87 -21.53
CA TYR A 158 21.85 -0.95 -22.89
C TYR A 158 21.24 -2.07 -23.75
N PHE A 159 20.50 -3.03 -23.17
CA PHE A 159 19.86 -4.12 -23.92
C PHE A 159 18.31 -4.11 -23.78
N PRO A 160 17.63 -3.06 -24.27
CA PRO A 160 16.17 -2.91 -24.13
C PRO A 160 15.33 -4.01 -24.76
N SER A 161 15.84 -4.68 -25.79
CA SER A 161 15.19 -5.81 -26.46
C SER A 161 15.15 -7.09 -25.61
N LEU A 162 15.95 -7.18 -24.53
CA LEU A 162 16.07 -8.34 -23.64
C LEU A 162 15.55 -8.05 -22.22
N HIS A 163 14.71 -7.02 -22.06
CA HIS A 163 14.16 -6.59 -20.77
C HIS A 163 13.29 -7.67 -20.12
N LEU A 164 13.90 -8.47 -19.26
CA LEU A 164 13.19 -9.30 -18.28
C LEU A 164 13.08 -8.51 -16.97
N LYS A 165 12.16 -7.54 -16.95
CA LYS A 165 11.87 -6.71 -15.78
C LYS A 165 11.73 -7.52 -14.47
N PRO A 166 11.06 -8.69 -14.44
CA PRO A 166 10.99 -9.52 -13.24
C PRO A 166 12.37 -10.02 -12.75
N ILE A 167 13.31 -10.27 -13.66
CA ILE A 167 14.67 -10.71 -13.32
C ILE A 167 15.46 -9.55 -12.72
N PHE A 168 15.38 -8.36 -13.30
CA PHE A 168 16.04 -7.17 -12.75
C PHE A 168 15.51 -6.84 -11.35
N GLU A 169 14.20 -6.87 -11.15
CA GLU A 169 13.57 -6.67 -9.84
C GLU A 169 14.00 -7.74 -8.83
N SER A 170 14.09 -9.00 -9.25
CA SER A 170 14.57 -10.10 -8.42
C SER A 170 16.04 -9.91 -8.02
N ILE A 171 16.91 -9.53 -8.96
CA ILE A 171 18.32 -9.22 -8.67
C ILE A 171 18.39 -8.10 -7.65
N ASN A 172 17.71 -6.98 -7.90
CA ASN A 172 17.72 -5.82 -7.01
C ASN A 172 17.24 -6.16 -5.59
N PHE A 173 16.19 -6.97 -5.47
CA PHE A 173 15.70 -7.47 -4.18
C PHE A 173 16.77 -8.29 -3.45
N TRP A 174 17.30 -9.33 -4.10
CA TRP A 174 18.27 -10.23 -3.46
C TRP A 174 19.57 -9.52 -3.10
N THR A 175 20.07 -8.65 -3.97
CA THR A 175 21.28 -7.85 -3.66
C THR A 175 21.03 -6.90 -2.50
N SER A 176 19.84 -6.30 -2.40
CA SER A 176 19.47 -5.44 -1.27
C SER A 176 19.37 -6.24 0.02
N TRP A 177 18.78 -7.44 -0.01
CA TRP A 177 18.68 -8.32 1.15
C TRP A 177 20.06 -8.80 1.63
N PHE A 178 20.89 -9.30 0.71
CA PHE A 178 22.24 -9.76 1.03
C PHE A 178 23.19 -8.61 1.39
N SER A 179 22.87 -7.37 1.04
CA SER A 179 23.66 -6.20 1.45
C SER A 179 23.76 -6.06 2.97
N CYS A 180 22.77 -6.56 3.73
CA CYS A 180 22.77 -6.57 5.20
C CYS A 180 23.94 -7.37 5.81
N ILE A 181 24.58 -8.27 5.05
CA ILE A 181 25.78 -9.00 5.49
C ILE A 181 26.93 -8.02 5.77
N VAL A 182 27.10 -6.99 4.94
CA VAL A 182 28.19 -6.01 5.06
C VAL A 182 28.14 -5.25 6.40
N PRO A 183 27.05 -4.56 6.78
CA PRO A 183 26.94 -3.95 8.10
C PRO A 183 26.97 -4.99 9.23
N GLY A 184 26.50 -6.23 9.02
CA GLY A 184 26.66 -7.31 10.01
C GLY A 184 28.13 -7.64 10.33
N LEU A 185 28.99 -7.64 9.31
CA LEU A 185 30.44 -7.82 9.47
C LEU A 185 31.10 -6.62 10.15
N LEU A 186 30.66 -5.39 9.84
CA LEU A 186 31.11 -4.18 10.51
C LEU A 186 30.69 -4.13 11.98
N LEU A 187 29.47 -4.59 12.28
CA LEU A 187 28.95 -4.77 13.63
C LEU A 187 29.83 -5.74 14.42
N GLY A 188 30.12 -6.91 13.83
CA GLY A 188 31.05 -7.89 14.41
C GLY A 188 32.44 -7.31 14.65
N ASN A 189 32.93 -6.44 13.75
CA ASN A 189 34.20 -5.77 13.92
C ASN A 189 34.19 -4.85 15.15
N PHE A 190 33.15 -4.04 15.32
CA PHE A 190 33.00 -3.14 16.47
C PHE A 190 32.83 -3.91 17.78
N ILE A 191 32.08 -5.02 17.78
CA ILE A 191 31.95 -5.91 18.95
C ILE A 191 33.32 -6.51 19.32
N SER A 192 34.10 -6.95 18.33
CA SER A 192 35.43 -7.49 18.55
C SER A 192 36.39 -6.45 19.14
N GLU A 193 36.35 -5.20 18.66
CA GLU A 193 37.13 -4.09 19.20
C GLU A 193 36.72 -3.74 20.63
N LEU A 194 35.40 -3.67 20.92
CA LEU A 194 34.87 -3.41 22.25
C LEU A 194 35.37 -4.44 23.29
N ARG A 195 35.41 -5.72 22.92
CA ARG A 195 35.90 -6.81 23.80
C ARG A 195 37.39 -6.67 24.16
N GLN A 196 38.17 -5.91 23.39
CA GLN A 196 39.60 -5.71 23.64
C GLN A 196 39.88 -4.57 24.62
N ILE A 197 38.87 -3.77 24.99
CA ILE A 197 39.01 -2.65 25.92
C ILE A 197 38.92 -3.17 27.36
N LYS A 198 40.02 -3.08 28.12
CA LYS A 198 40.03 -3.41 29.56
C LYS A 198 39.10 -2.48 30.34
N ASP A 199 38.41 -3.01 31.36
CA ASP A 199 37.47 -2.23 32.16
C ASP A 199 38.14 -1.01 32.80
N GLN A 200 37.58 0.16 32.54
CA GLN A 200 37.85 1.37 33.30
C GLN A 200 36.69 1.57 34.27
N ALA A 201 37.02 1.65 35.56
CA ALA A 201 36.08 1.94 36.63
C ALA A 201 35.55 3.37 36.50
N GLN A 202 34.42 3.52 35.78
CA GLN A 202 33.35 4.52 35.91
C GLN A 202 32.68 4.71 34.54
N ASN A 203 31.65 3.90 34.27
CA ASN A 203 30.68 4.23 33.22
C ASN A 203 29.56 5.07 33.85
N SER A 204 29.73 6.38 33.92
CA SER A 204 28.59 7.25 34.17
C SER A 204 27.69 7.27 32.92
N VAL A 205 26.40 7.05 33.12
CA VAL A 205 25.38 7.08 32.06
C VAL A 205 25.35 8.50 31.48
N ASN A 206 25.79 8.66 30.23
CA ASN A 206 25.78 9.96 29.56
C ASN A 206 24.42 10.21 28.89
N TYR A 207 23.49 10.82 29.64
CA TYR A 207 22.15 11.15 29.15
C TYR A 207 22.13 12.02 27.89
N ARG A 208 23.18 12.80 27.61
CA ARG A 208 23.31 13.60 26.37
C ARG A 208 23.46 12.74 25.11
N VAL A 209 23.85 11.47 25.26
CA VAL A 209 23.96 10.50 24.15
C VAL A 209 22.69 9.65 24.04
N ILE A 210 22.00 9.39 25.15
CA ILE A 210 20.80 8.54 25.19
C ILE A 210 19.60 9.22 24.53
N ALA A 211 19.38 10.51 24.80
CA ALA A 211 18.20 11.19 24.26
C ALA A 211 18.17 11.22 22.71
N PRO A 212 19.26 11.59 22.00
CA PRO A 212 19.29 11.52 20.53
C PRO A 212 19.12 10.09 19.99
N VAL A 213 19.71 9.09 20.65
CA VAL A 213 19.59 7.67 20.29
C VAL A 213 18.13 7.21 20.39
N LEU A 214 17.45 7.58 21.47
CA LEU A 214 16.03 7.26 21.68
C LEU A 214 15.14 7.95 20.65
N ILE A 215 15.42 9.22 20.32
CA ILE A 215 14.68 9.95 19.28
C ILE A 215 14.78 9.22 17.94
N VAL A 216 15.99 8.86 17.50
CA VAL A 216 16.17 8.14 16.22
C VAL A 216 15.45 6.78 16.26
N PHE A 217 15.58 6.03 17.36
CA PHE A 217 14.89 4.74 17.52
C PHE A 217 13.36 4.87 17.40
N VAL A 218 12.78 5.82 18.14
CA VAL A 218 11.34 6.09 18.13
C VAL A 218 10.89 6.59 16.75
N SER A 219 11.67 7.46 16.10
CA SER A 219 11.38 7.94 14.74
C SER A 219 11.39 6.80 13.72
N VAL A 220 12.35 5.87 13.79
CA VAL A 220 12.36 4.67 12.92
C VAL A 220 11.10 3.83 13.14
N PHE A 221 10.68 3.63 14.39
CA PHE A 221 9.48 2.85 14.68
C PHE A 221 8.20 3.53 14.18
N ILE A 222 8.02 4.83 14.47
CA ILE A 222 6.84 5.59 14.07
C ILE A 222 6.74 5.68 12.54
N LEU A 223 7.83 6.10 11.87
CA LEU A 223 7.82 6.22 10.41
C LEU A 223 7.76 4.86 9.73
N GLY A 224 8.38 3.83 10.31
CA GLY A 224 8.31 2.47 9.80
C GLY A 224 6.88 1.94 9.85
N HIS A 225 6.23 2.02 11.01
CA HIS A 225 4.82 1.64 11.16
C HIS A 225 3.93 2.42 10.19
N LYS A 226 4.09 3.75 10.12
CA LYS A 226 3.31 4.60 9.21
C LYS A 226 3.51 4.19 7.75
N MET A 227 4.75 3.98 7.32
CA MET A 227 5.07 3.52 5.97
C MET A 227 4.43 2.17 5.67
N TYR A 228 4.52 1.21 6.59
CA TYR A 228 3.87 -0.11 6.44
C TYR A 228 2.36 0.02 6.31
N THR A 229 1.72 0.81 7.18
CA THR A 229 0.28 1.04 7.09
C THR A 229 -0.12 1.67 5.76
N GLU A 230 0.59 2.70 5.30
CA GLU A 230 0.32 3.34 4.00
C GLU A 230 0.50 2.36 2.84
N CYS A 231 1.50 1.47 2.90
CA CYS A 231 1.74 0.45 1.87
C CYS A 231 0.59 -0.56 1.77
N GLN A 232 -0.14 -0.84 2.85
CA GLN A 232 -1.36 -1.66 2.79
C GLN A 232 -2.48 -1.00 1.98
N PHE A 233 -2.43 0.33 1.82
CA PHE A 233 -3.43 1.11 1.11
C PHE A 233 -2.95 1.63 -0.26
N VAL A 234 -1.74 1.29 -0.71
CA VAL A 234 -1.27 1.66 -2.06
C VAL A 234 -2.05 0.87 -3.10
N GLY A 235 -2.79 1.59 -3.95
CA GLY A 235 -3.88 1.05 -4.77
C GLY A 235 -5.17 1.87 -4.62
N PHE A 236 -5.21 2.74 -3.61
CA PHE A 236 -6.28 3.68 -3.35
C PHE A 236 -5.77 5.12 -3.55
N PRO A 237 -6.22 5.82 -4.59
CA PRO A 237 -5.48 6.97 -5.10
C PRO A 237 -5.67 8.24 -4.24
N ASN A 238 -4.55 8.80 -3.76
CA ASN A 238 -4.49 10.14 -3.15
C ASN A 238 -4.44 11.28 -4.19
N GLN A 239 -4.29 10.97 -5.49
CA GLN A 239 -4.57 11.88 -6.61
C GLN A 239 -5.51 11.20 -7.60
N ILE A 240 -6.64 11.84 -7.88
CA ILE A 240 -7.68 11.32 -8.78
C ILE A 240 -7.08 11.15 -10.17
N SER A 241 -7.01 9.90 -10.65
CA SER A 241 -6.43 9.56 -11.94
C SER A 241 -7.23 10.17 -13.10
N GLU A 242 -6.60 10.45 -14.25
CA GLU A 242 -7.34 10.87 -15.45
C GLU A 242 -8.36 9.82 -15.90
N LYS A 243 -8.08 8.54 -15.63
CA LYS A 243 -9.04 7.45 -15.83
C LYS A 243 -10.27 7.61 -14.93
N ALA A 244 -10.09 7.91 -13.64
CA ALA A 244 -11.20 8.16 -12.71
C ALA A 244 -12.05 9.35 -13.16
N LYS A 245 -11.41 10.45 -13.58
CA LYS A 245 -12.10 11.63 -14.14
C LYS A 245 -12.89 11.28 -15.40
N GLY A 246 -12.27 10.56 -16.33
CA GLY A 246 -12.90 10.13 -17.58
C GLY A 246 -14.05 9.14 -17.37
N MET A 247 -13.97 8.27 -16.36
CA MET A 247 -15.10 7.42 -15.99
C MET A 247 -16.22 8.23 -15.35
N ALA A 248 -15.90 9.13 -14.42
CA ALA A 248 -16.90 9.94 -13.72
C ALA A 248 -17.61 10.95 -14.64
N SER A 249 -16.98 11.39 -15.73
CA SER A 249 -17.62 12.29 -16.71
C SER A 249 -18.80 11.66 -17.44
N LEU A 250 -18.91 10.32 -17.43
CA LEU A 250 -20.08 9.60 -17.96
C LEU A 250 -21.31 9.75 -17.05
N PHE A 251 -21.15 10.25 -15.83
CA PHE A 251 -22.18 10.33 -14.81
C PHE A 251 -22.40 11.77 -14.35
N GLU A 252 -23.66 12.15 -14.18
CA GLU A 252 -24.08 13.43 -13.62
C GLU A 252 -23.57 13.52 -12.16
N ALA A 253 -22.83 14.58 -11.83
CA ALA A 253 -22.47 14.89 -10.45
C ALA A 253 -23.67 15.54 -9.77
N ARG A 254 -24.13 14.94 -8.66
CA ARG A 254 -25.26 15.44 -7.89
C ARG A 254 -24.95 15.39 -6.40
N ASN A 255 -25.74 16.15 -5.64
CA ASN A 255 -25.72 16.15 -4.18
C ASN A 255 -27.14 15.91 -3.68
N TYR A 256 -27.28 15.13 -2.61
CA TYR A 256 -28.48 15.08 -1.79
C TYR A 256 -28.19 15.80 -0.48
N VAL A 257 -29.11 16.64 -0.03
CA VAL A 257 -29.00 17.37 1.24
C VAL A 257 -30.24 17.06 2.07
N ASN A 258 -30.06 16.49 3.26
CA ASN A 258 -31.18 16.16 4.14
C ASN A 258 -31.65 17.39 4.94
N GLY A 259 -32.67 17.20 5.79
CA GLY A 259 -33.22 18.27 6.65
C GLY A 259 -32.22 18.84 7.67
N ASN A 260 -31.15 18.11 7.98
CA ASN A 260 -30.09 18.51 8.90
C ASN A 260 -28.90 19.20 8.20
N SER A 261 -29.00 19.45 6.89
CA SER A 261 -27.92 19.97 6.05
C SER A 261 -26.73 19.01 5.86
N ASP A 262 -26.88 17.72 6.18
CA ASP A 262 -25.89 16.70 5.81
C ASP A 262 -25.92 16.51 4.30
N THR A 263 -24.74 16.36 3.68
CA THR A 263 -24.62 16.28 2.23
C THR A 263 -24.05 14.94 1.79
N LEU A 264 -24.80 14.22 0.95
CA LEU A 264 -24.31 13.06 0.22
C LEU A 264 -23.95 13.45 -1.21
N ARG A 265 -22.66 13.35 -1.55
CA ARG A 265 -22.19 13.49 -2.92
C ARG A 265 -22.37 12.17 -3.64
N TYR A 266 -22.88 12.22 -4.87
CA TYR A 266 -23.05 11.03 -5.68
C TYR A 266 -22.93 11.28 -7.17
N ARG A 267 -22.68 10.20 -7.90
CA ARG A 267 -22.71 10.14 -9.36
C ARG A 267 -23.94 9.38 -9.81
N PHE A 268 -24.58 9.89 -10.84
CA PHE A 268 -25.86 9.37 -11.32
C PHE A 268 -25.86 9.18 -12.83
N MET A 269 -26.41 8.07 -13.30
CA MET A 269 -26.64 7.82 -14.72
C MET A 269 -28.06 7.32 -14.94
N LYS A 270 -28.72 7.89 -15.94
CA LYS A 270 -30.04 7.47 -16.39
C LYS A 270 -29.90 6.28 -17.36
N PRO A 271 -30.94 5.43 -17.49
CA PRO A 271 -31.01 4.45 -18.56
C PRO A 271 -30.78 5.09 -19.93
N LEU A 272 -30.19 4.33 -20.85
CA LEU A 272 -30.10 4.76 -22.25
C LEU A 272 -31.52 5.02 -22.78
N ASP A 273 -31.71 6.16 -23.46
CA ASP A 273 -32.99 6.60 -24.01
C ASP A 273 -34.13 6.65 -22.95
N TYR A 274 -33.81 7.14 -21.75
CA TYR A 274 -34.75 7.24 -20.63
C TYR A 274 -36.08 7.88 -21.04
N ASN A 275 -37.16 7.15 -20.81
CA ASN A 275 -38.53 7.57 -21.04
C ASN A 275 -39.29 7.56 -19.70
N PRO A 276 -39.79 8.71 -19.20
CA PRO A 276 -40.43 8.80 -17.89
C PRO A 276 -41.77 8.04 -17.79
N GLN A 277 -42.37 7.61 -18.90
CA GLN A 277 -43.57 6.77 -18.89
C GLN A 277 -43.24 5.29 -18.55
N ASN A 278 -41.97 4.88 -18.64
CA ASN A 278 -41.51 3.55 -18.28
C ASN A 278 -40.85 3.52 -16.89
N LYS A 279 -40.95 2.37 -16.19
CA LYS A 279 -40.24 2.15 -14.92
C LYS A 279 -38.97 1.34 -15.11
N TYR A 280 -37.85 1.83 -14.57
CA TYR A 280 -36.53 1.21 -14.71
C TYR A 280 -35.94 0.80 -13.35
N PRO A 281 -35.15 -0.30 -13.27
CA PRO A 281 -34.42 -0.65 -12.06
C PRO A 281 -33.48 0.45 -11.58
N LEU A 282 -33.13 0.40 -10.29
CA LEU A 282 -32.07 1.21 -9.69
C LEU A 282 -30.95 0.29 -9.20
N VAL A 283 -29.72 0.52 -9.69
CA VAL A 283 -28.51 -0.16 -9.22
C VAL A 283 -27.73 0.80 -8.32
N VAL A 284 -27.64 0.46 -7.04
CA VAL A 284 -26.83 1.15 -6.04
C VAL A 284 -25.45 0.51 -6.00
N LEU A 285 -24.42 1.30 -6.30
CA LEU A 285 -23.03 0.86 -6.44
C LEU A 285 -22.18 1.45 -5.31
N LEU A 286 -21.85 0.62 -4.32
CA LEU A 286 -21.07 1.02 -3.15
C LEU A 286 -19.59 0.76 -3.40
N HIS A 287 -18.77 1.80 -3.25
CA HIS A 287 -17.34 1.72 -3.51
C HIS A 287 -16.56 1.02 -2.38
N HIS A 288 -15.38 0.48 -2.71
CA HIS A 288 -14.46 -0.10 -1.73
C HIS A 288 -13.81 0.94 -0.79
N GLY A 289 -13.12 0.47 0.24
CA GLY A 289 -12.56 1.28 1.31
C GLY A 289 -11.57 2.38 0.91
N GLY A 290 -10.95 2.34 -0.27
CA GLY A 290 -10.07 3.44 -0.68
C GLY A 290 -10.58 4.31 -1.81
N ALA A 291 -11.90 4.37 -1.98
CA ALA A 291 -12.56 5.43 -2.75
C ALA A 291 -13.39 6.35 -1.84
N HIS A 292 -13.12 6.34 -0.53
CA HIS A 292 -13.66 7.35 0.38
C HIS A 292 -13.13 8.73 0.00
N GLY A 293 -13.98 9.75 0.06
CA GLY A 293 -13.60 11.09 -0.32
C GLY A 293 -14.77 12.06 -0.38
N THR A 294 -14.49 13.25 -0.89
CA THR A 294 -15.47 14.33 -1.07
C THR A 294 -15.37 14.99 -2.44
N ASP A 295 -14.53 14.45 -3.33
CA ASP A 295 -14.27 14.94 -4.68
C ASP A 295 -15.39 14.63 -5.68
N ASN A 296 -16.30 13.72 -5.33
CA ASN A 296 -17.37 13.21 -6.17
C ASN A 296 -16.83 12.61 -7.48
N ILE A 297 -15.64 12.00 -7.53
CA ILE A 297 -15.09 11.36 -8.73
C ILE A 297 -14.66 9.92 -8.43
N ILE A 298 -13.85 9.72 -7.38
CA ILE A 298 -13.12 8.46 -7.19
C ILE A 298 -14.04 7.27 -6.90
N GLN A 299 -15.26 7.50 -6.39
CA GLN A 299 -16.23 6.43 -6.14
C GLN A 299 -16.65 5.68 -7.40
N VAL A 300 -16.54 6.32 -8.58
CA VAL A 300 -16.90 5.68 -9.85
C VAL A 300 -15.87 4.62 -10.23
N GLU A 301 -14.58 4.89 -10.03
CA GLU A 301 -13.52 3.89 -10.25
C GLU A 301 -13.50 2.84 -9.14
N GLY A 302 -13.81 3.23 -7.89
CA GLY A 302 -13.82 2.32 -6.74
C GLY A 302 -15.03 1.41 -6.61
N SER A 303 -15.95 1.44 -7.59
CA SER A 303 -17.17 0.61 -7.63
C SER A 303 -17.27 -0.15 -8.94
N ASP A 304 -18.28 -1.01 -9.07
CA ASP A 304 -18.56 -1.78 -10.30
C ASP A 304 -19.22 -0.94 -11.42
N ALA A 305 -19.13 0.38 -11.38
CA ALA A 305 -19.76 1.27 -12.35
C ALA A 305 -19.38 0.94 -13.81
N SER A 306 -18.15 0.49 -14.06
CA SER A 306 -17.67 0.09 -15.40
C SER A 306 -18.41 -1.14 -15.97
N LEU A 307 -18.84 -2.07 -15.10
CA LEU A 307 -19.64 -3.23 -15.51
C LEU A 307 -21.00 -2.81 -16.03
N PHE A 308 -21.63 -1.80 -15.43
CA PHE A 308 -22.98 -1.37 -15.80
C PHE A 308 -23.00 -0.30 -16.89
N SER A 309 -21.99 0.56 -16.95
CA SER A 309 -21.97 1.74 -17.82
C SER A 309 -21.39 1.53 -19.22
N ASN A 310 -20.85 0.35 -19.52
CA ASN A 310 -20.42 0.02 -20.89
C ASN A 310 -21.64 -0.09 -21.84
N TYR A 311 -21.41 0.16 -23.12
CA TYR A 311 -22.49 0.26 -24.11
C TYR A 311 -23.36 -1.00 -24.21
N VAL A 312 -22.74 -2.19 -24.16
CA VAL A 312 -23.43 -3.47 -24.29
C VAL A 312 -24.40 -3.66 -23.13
N ASN A 313 -23.93 -3.46 -21.89
CA ASN A 313 -24.74 -3.68 -20.70
C ASN A 313 -25.78 -2.58 -20.49
N LYS A 314 -25.48 -1.32 -20.79
CA LYS A 314 -26.50 -0.24 -20.76
C LYS A 314 -27.67 -0.51 -21.69
N ARG A 315 -27.40 -1.09 -22.86
CA ARG A 315 -28.43 -1.40 -23.86
C ARG A 315 -29.22 -2.65 -23.50
N LYS A 316 -28.56 -3.69 -22.97
CA LYS A 316 -29.23 -4.94 -22.57
C LYS A 316 -30.00 -4.79 -21.24
N TYR A 317 -29.50 -3.98 -20.32
CA TYR A 317 -30.05 -3.80 -18.98
C TYR A 317 -30.24 -2.31 -18.65
N PRO A 318 -31.25 -1.65 -19.26
CA PRO A 318 -31.50 -0.23 -19.01
C PRO A 318 -31.90 -0.01 -17.55
N ALA A 319 -31.08 0.73 -16.80
CA ALA A 319 -31.26 0.99 -15.38
C ALA A 319 -30.67 2.33 -14.97
N PHE A 320 -31.15 2.86 -13.85
CA PHE A 320 -30.49 3.97 -13.16
C PHE A 320 -29.28 3.43 -12.42
N LEU A 321 -28.15 4.14 -12.51
CA LEU A 321 -26.95 3.84 -11.71
C LEU A 321 -26.76 4.97 -10.68
N PHE A 322 -26.74 4.60 -9.41
CA PHE A 322 -26.53 5.51 -8.28
C PHE A 322 -25.25 5.10 -7.56
N ILE A 323 -24.26 6.00 -7.57
CA ILE A 323 -22.92 5.76 -7.03
C ILE A 323 -22.64 6.81 -5.94
N PRO A 324 -23.12 6.60 -4.70
CA PRO A 324 -22.83 7.48 -3.58
C PRO A 324 -21.34 7.46 -3.23
N GLN A 325 -20.84 8.55 -2.66
CA GLN A 325 -19.49 8.63 -2.10
C GLN A 325 -19.55 8.73 -0.58
N CYS A 326 -18.93 7.76 0.09
CA CYS A 326 -18.76 7.77 1.54
C CYS A 326 -17.56 8.67 1.90
N PRO A 327 -17.68 9.59 2.88
CA PRO A 327 -16.56 10.43 3.33
C PRO A 327 -15.45 9.64 4.01
N GLN A 328 -14.27 10.26 4.14
CA GLN A 328 -13.18 9.67 4.92
C GLN A 328 -13.58 9.43 6.38
N ASN A 329 -13.02 8.37 6.98
CA ASN A 329 -13.23 7.95 8.38
C ASN A 329 -14.63 7.47 8.74
N ILE A 330 -15.52 7.31 7.76
CA ILE A 330 -16.85 6.73 7.92
C ILE A 330 -16.90 5.45 7.09
N ASN A 331 -17.82 4.54 7.40
CA ASN A 331 -18.08 3.36 6.58
C ASN A 331 -19.59 3.27 6.25
N TRP A 332 -19.94 2.41 5.30
CA TRP A 332 -21.33 2.26 4.84
C TRP A 332 -22.31 1.72 5.89
N ALA A 333 -21.81 1.06 6.94
CA ALA A 333 -22.63 0.57 8.05
C ALA A 333 -22.81 1.61 9.17
N ASP A 334 -22.23 2.81 9.02
CA ASP A 334 -22.53 3.92 9.91
C ASP A 334 -24.01 4.33 9.78
N PRO A 335 -24.75 4.49 10.90
CA PRO A 335 -26.18 4.83 10.86
C PRO A 335 -26.49 6.12 10.12
N ALA A 336 -25.69 7.18 10.28
CA ALA A 336 -25.93 8.44 9.59
C ALA A 336 -25.63 8.32 8.09
N MET A 337 -24.54 7.64 7.73
CA MET A 337 -24.15 7.40 6.33
C MET A 337 -25.18 6.55 5.58
N SER A 338 -25.63 5.46 6.18
CA SER A 338 -26.63 4.56 5.58
C SER A 338 -27.99 5.25 5.45
N GLN A 339 -28.47 5.92 6.50
CA GLN A 339 -29.71 6.70 6.46
C GLN A 339 -29.70 7.75 5.34
N LEU A 340 -28.62 8.54 5.24
CA LEU A 340 -28.47 9.55 4.21
C LEU A 340 -28.47 8.95 2.79
N THR A 341 -27.95 7.73 2.64
CA THR A 341 -27.99 6.98 1.36
C THR A 341 -29.41 6.53 1.02
N PHE A 342 -30.17 6.03 1.99
CA PHE A 342 -31.57 5.62 1.77
C PHE A 342 -32.47 6.81 1.46
N GLU A 343 -32.26 7.94 2.12
CA GLU A 343 -32.97 9.19 1.84
C GLU A 343 -32.70 9.68 0.41
N ALA A 344 -31.44 9.64 -0.04
CA ALA A 344 -31.08 9.99 -1.41
C ALA A 344 -31.72 9.05 -2.45
N ILE A 345 -31.85 7.75 -2.15
CA ILE A 345 -32.60 6.80 -2.98
C ILE A 345 -34.07 7.23 -3.08
N GLY A 346 -34.71 7.57 -1.95
CA GLY A 346 -36.08 8.06 -1.93
C GLY A 346 -36.27 9.40 -2.67
N ASP A 347 -35.28 10.29 -2.65
CA ASP A 347 -35.27 11.53 -3.42
C ASP A 347 -35.20 11.27 -4.94
N LEU A 348 -34.35 10.33 -5.38
CA LEU A 348 -34.27 9.92 -6.77
C LEU A 348 -35.59 9.34 -7.28
N GLU A 349 -36.31 8.60 -6.45
CA GLU A 349 -37.62 8.01 -6.79
C GLU A 349 -38.74 9.03 -6.96
N LYS A 350 -38.63 10.18 -6.30
CA LYS A 350 -39.55 11.30 -6.51
C LYS A 350 -39.28 12.01 -7.83
N GLN A 351 -38.02 12.00 -8.28
CA GLN A 351 -37.57 12.71 -9.48
C GLN A 351 -37.64 11.87 -10.76
N PHE A 352 -37.53 10.55 -10.65
CA PHE A 352 -37.42 9.64 -11.79
C PHE A 352 -38.34 8.42 -11.65
N SER A 353 -38.71 7.84 -12.79
CA SER A 353 -39.57 6.65 -12.86
C SER A 353 -38.80 5.37 -12.51
N VAL A 354 -38.39 5.26 -11.24
CA VAL A 354 -37.73 4.09 -10.67
C VAL A 354 -38.76 2.99 -10.39
N ASP A 355 -38.43 1.76 -10.78
CA ASP A 355 -39.15 0.56 -10.36
C ASP A 355 -38.71 0.17 -8.95
N VAL A 356 -39.47 0.61 -7.96
CA VAL A 356 -39.21 0.33 -6.53
C VAL A 356 -39.16 -1.16 -6.19
N LYS A 357 -39.69 -2.05 -7.06
CA LYS A 357 -39.59 -3.51 -6.89
C LYS A 357 -38.30 -4.09 -7.46
N ARG A 358 -37.45 -3.28 -8.09
CA ARG A 358 -36.19 -3.68 -8.73
C ARG A 358 -35.07 -2.72 -8.33
N ARG A 359 -34.84 -2.59 -7.02
CA ARG A 359 -33.63 -1.96 -6.48
C ARG A 359 -32.60 -3.02 -6.17
N TYR A 360 -31.37 -2.77 -6.60
CA TYR A 360 -30.26 -3.68 -6.43
C TYR A 360 -29.13 -2.96 -5.70
N VAL A 361 -28.43 -3.65 -4.80
CA VAL A 361 -27.22 -3.11 -4.15
C VAL A 361 -26.03 -4.01 -4.40
N ILE A 362 -24.91 -3.40 -4.79
CA ILE A 362 -23.69 -4.10 -5.19
C ILE A 362 -22.52 -3.35 -4.58
N GLY A 363 -21.56 -4.09 -4.06
CA GLY A 363 -20.34 -3.48 -3.58
C GLY A 363 -19.26 -4.48 -3.21
N ILE A 364 -18.04 -3.97 -3.19
CA ILE A 364 -16.82 -4.73 -2.93
C ILE A 364 -16.12 -4.20 -1.68
N SER A 365 -15.54 -5.08 -0.87
CA SER A 365 -14.78 -4.72 0.33
C SER A 365 -15.63 -3.90 1.31
N GLY A 366 -15.27 -2.65 1.60
CA GLY A 366 -16.12 -1.70 2.34
C GLY A 366 -17.53 -1.58 1.75
N GLY A 367 -17.67 -1.52 0.42
CA GLY A 367 -18.97 -1.54 -0.25
C GLY A 367 -19.68 -2.90 -0.15
N GLY A 368 -18.93 -3.99 0.01
CA GLY A 368 -19.47 -5.33 0.27
C GLY A 368 -20.06 -5.44 1.67
N MET A 369 -19.37 -4.89 2.67
CA MET A 369 -19.92 -4.66 4.02
C MET A 369 -21.19 -3.82 3.96
N GLY A 370 -21.15 -2.70 3.23
CA GLY A 370 -22.33 -1.85 3.02
C GLY A 370 -23.50 -2.59 2.39
N SER A 371 -23.24 -3.41 1.37
CA SER A 371 -24.27 -4.20 0.69
C SER A 371 -24.94 -5.19 1.65
N TRP A 372 -24.14 -5.89 2.46
CA TRP A 372 -24.67 -6.77 3.51
C TRP A 372 -25.48 -5.99 4.56
N TYR A 373 -24.95 -4.87 5.04
CA TYR A 373 -25.63 -4.03 6.03
C TYR A 373 -26.97 -3.48 5.51
N PHE A 374 -27.01 -3.03 4.26
CA PHE A 374 -28.21 -2.45 3.64
C PHE A 374 -29.34 -3.47 3.58
N ILE A 375 -29.07 -4.70 3.13
CA ILE A 375 -30.10 -5.74 3.06
C ILE A 375 -30.42 -6.38 4.41
N GLY A 376 -29.52 -6.29 5.40
CA GLY A 376 -29.76 -6.78 6.75
C GLY A 376 -30.63 -5.83 7.59
N THR A 377 -30.52 -4.53 7.34
CA THR A 377 -31.26 -3.50 8.08
C THR A 377 -32.52 -3.02 7.37
N HIS A 378 -32.54 -3.02 6.04
CA HIS A 378 -33.66 -2.57 5.21
C HIS A 378 -33.98 -3.58 4.09
N PRO A 379 -34.26 -4.86 4.40
CA PRO A 379 -34.50 -5.92 3.41
C PRO A 379 -35.67 -5.61 2.45
N GLU A 380 -36.80 -5.12 2.98
CA GLU A 380 -37.32 -3.83 2.59
C GLU A 380 -37.15 -3.29 1.16
N MET A 381 -36.07 -2.54 1.03
CA MET A 381 -35.82 -1.66 -0.09
C MET A 381 -35.33 -2.43 -1.31
N PHE A 382 -34.63 -3.55 -1.11
CA PHE A 382 -33.86 -4.21 -2.16
C PHE A 382 -34.51 -5.51 -2.64
N ALA A 383 -34.48 -5.72 -3.95
CA ALA A 383 -34.88 -6.97 -4.58
C ALA A 383 -33.73 -7.97 -4.64
N ALA A 384 -32.49 -7.48 -4.80
CA ALA A 384 -31.31 -8.30 -4.87
C ALA A 384 -30.04 -7.59 -4.40
N ALA A 385 -29.04 -8.38 -4.02
CA ALA A 385 -27.72 -7.88 -3.68
C ALA A 385 -26.59 -8.77 -4.22
N ILE A 386 -25.46 -8.11 -4.54
CA ILE A 386 -24.18 -8.75 -4.85
C ILE A 386 -23.09 -8.21 -3.90
N PRO A 387 -22.99 -8.77 -2.67
CA PRO A 387 -21.90 -8.43 -1.75
C PRO A 387 -20.61 -9.17 -2.11
N MET A 388 -19.48 -8.46 -2.21
CA MET A 388 -18.18 -9.04 -2.55
C MET A 388 -17.12 -8.75 -1.46
N CYS A 389 -16.40 -9.78 -1.00
CA CYS A 389 -15.30 -9.67 -0.03
C CYS A 389 -15.58 -8.75 1.17
N GLY A 390 -16.77 -8.86 1.77
CA GLY A 390 -17.19 -8.08 2.92
C GLY A 390 -17.97 -8.91 3.94
N GLY A 391 -18.42 -8.26 5.01
CA GLY A 391 -19.22 -8.88 6.06
C GLY A 391 -20.00 -7.83 6.86
N THR A 392 -20.95 -8.31 7.65
CA THR A 392 -21.73 -7.54 8.62
C THR A 392 -22.01 -8.43 9.83
N ASP A 393 -22.76 -7.94 10.81
CA ASP A 393 -23.27 -8.76 11.91
C ASP A 393 -24.08 -9.96 11.39
N VAL A 394 -23.64 -11.17 11.76
CA VAL A 394 -24.31 -12.43 11.40
C VAL A 394 -25.74 -12.47 11.97
N GLY A 395 -26.02 -11.74 13.06
CA GLY A 395 -27.34 -11.60 13.65
C GLY A 395 -28.41 -11.03 12.70
N LEU A 396 -28.02 -10.37 11.61
CA LEU A 396 -28.94 -9.82 10.61
C LEU A 396 -29.36 -10.84 9.53
N SER A 397 -28.80 -12.05 9.54
CA SER A 397 -28.96 -13.00 8.43
C SER A 397 -30.41 -13.45 8.22
N ASP A 398 -31.22 -13.53 9.28
CA ASP A 398 -32.64 -13.91 9.19
C ASP A 398 -33.49 -12.88 8.43
N LYS A 399 -33.09 -11.60 8.51
CA LYS A 399 -33.75 -10.49 7.80
C LYS A 399 -33.55 -10.52 6.29
N MET A 400 -32.52 -11.21 5.80
CA MET A 400 -32.14 -11.21 4.39
C MET A 400 -32.81 -12.33 3.57
N THR A 401 -33.67 -13.14 4.19
CA THR A 401 -34.27 -14.35 3.60
C THR A 401 -35.08 -14.09 2.33
N ASP A 402 -35.76 -12.95 2.25
CA ASP A 402 -36.56 -12.53 1.09
C ASP A 402 -35.78 -11.72 0.04
N VAL A 403 -34.47 -11.48 0.26
CA VAL A 403 -33.62 -10.75 -0.70
C VAL A 403 -32.83 -11.75 -1.53
N ALA A 404 -32.84 -11.60 -2.85
CA ALA A 404 -32.03 -12.44 -3.72
C ALA A 404 -30.55 -12.08 -3.58
N VAL A 405 -29.75 -12.97 -2.99
CA VAL A 405 -28.32 -12.73 -2.74
C VAL A 405 -27.46 -13.61 -3.64
N TRP A 406 -26.45 -13.01 -4.29
CA TRP A 406 -25.32 -13.74 -4.87
C TRP A 406 -24.01 -13.13 -4.37
N ALA A 407 -23.43 -13.76 -3.34
CA ALA A 407 -22.21 -13.27 -2.70
C ALA A 407 -20.95 -13.87 -3.34
N PHE A 408 -19.83 -13.15 -3.22
CA PHE A 408 -18.54 -13.54 -3.76
C PHE A 408 -17.40 -13.31 -2.77
N HIS A 409 -16.41 -14.21 -2.72
CA HIS A 409 -15.22 -14.03 -1.88
C HIS A 409 -14.01 -14.82 -2.41
N GLY A 410 -12.79 -14.36 -2.17
CA GLY A 410 -11.57 -15.14 -2.35
C GLY A 410 -11.21 -15.96 -1.10
N ASP A 411 -10.79 -17.22 -1.25
CA ASP A 411 -10.47 -18.10 -0.11
C ASP A 411 -9.13 -17.75 0.60
N LYS A 412 -8.28 -16.94 -0.02
CA LYS A 412 -6.99 -16.44 0.50
C LYS A 412 -7.02 -14.93 0.71
N ASP A 413 -8.19 -14.33 0.92
CA ASP A 413 -8.33 -12.91 1.19
C ASP A 413 -7.61 -12.51 2.49
N PRO A 414 -6.54 -11.68 2.43
CA PRO A 414 -5.79 -11.27 3.60
C PRO A 414 -6.39 -10.03 4.30
N LEU A 415 -7.35 -9.33 3.68
CA LEU A 415 -7.92 -8.08 4.19
C LEU A 415 -9.28 -8.31 4.86
N ALA A 416 -10.09 -9.22 4.32
CA ALA A 416 -11.34 -9.66 4.91
C ALA A 416 -11.31 -11.19 5.03
N PRO A 417 -11.40 -11.77 6.25
CA PRO A 417 -11.45 -13.21 6.39
C PRO A 417 -12.64 -13.78 5.61
N VAL A 418 -12.42 -14.81 4.78
CA VAL A 418 -13.49 -15.48 4.01
C VAL A 418 -14.64 -15.99 4.90
N SER A 419 -14.36 -16.28 6.17
CA SER A 419 -15.35 -16.64 7.18
C SER A 419 -16.44 -15.58 7.38
N SER A 420 -16.15 -14.30 7.13
CA SER A 420 -17.11 -13.20 7.22
C SER A 420 -18.31 -13.40 6.28
N THR A 421 -18.07 -13.80 5.03
CA THR A 421 -19.15 -14.12 4.08
C THR A 421 -19.74 -15.51 4.35
N ARG A 422 -18.91 -16.52 4.64
CA ARG A 422 -19.40 -17.88 4.91
C ARG A 422 -20.42 -17.92 6.05
N SER A 423 -20.17 -17.15 7.12
CA SER A 423 -21.04 -17.11 8.31
C SER A 423 -22.41 -16.52 7.99
N ILE A 424 -22.47 -15.43 7.21
CA ILE A 424 -23.74 -14.81 6.78
C ILE A 424 -24.50 -15.75 5.85
N ILE A 425 -23.81 -16.36 4.87
CA ILE A 425 -24.43 -17.35 3.97
C ILE A 425 -25.03 -18.53 4.75
N ALA A 426 -24.32 -19.04 5.75
CA ALA A 426 -24.83 -20.08 6.62
C ALA A 426 -26.04 -19.60 7.44
N GLY A 427 -25.99 -18.36 7.97
CA GLY A 427 -27.09 -17.74 8.71
C GLY A 427 -28.36 -17.61 7.87
N ILE A 428 -28.26 -17.11 6.63
CA ILE A 428 -29.39 -16.95 5.72
C ILE A 428 -29.99 -18.32 5.39
N LYS A 429 -29.15 -19.32 5.07
CA LYS A 429 -29.61 -20.69 4.80
C LYS A 429 -30.32 -21.30 6.01
N LYS A 430 -29.78 -21.10 7.21
CA LYS A 430 -30.39 -21.57 8.47
C LYS A 430 -31.76 -20.93 8.72
N ALA A 431 -31.94 -19.67 8.32
CA ALA A 431 -33.21 -18.95 8.42
C ALA A 431 -34.20 -19.28 7.28
N GLY A 432 -33.86 -20.18 6.35
CA GLY A 432 -34.73 -20.62 5.26
C GLY A 432 -34.56 -19.85 3.94
N GLY A 433 -33.58 -18.94 3.85
CA GLY A 433 -33.27 -18.24 2.61
C GLY A 433 -32.40 -19.06 1.66
N HIS A 434 -32.30 -18.62 0.40
CA HIS A 434 -31.60 -19.36 -0.66
C HIS A 434 -30.50 -18.52 -1.34
N PRO A 435 -29.45 -18.09 -0.62
CA PRO A 435 -28.40 -17.27 -1.19
C PRO A 435 -27.51 -18.11 -2.11
N LYS A 436 -27.09 -17.52 -3.23
CA LYS A 436 -25.97 -18.02 -4.03
C LYS A 436 -24.65 -17.53 -3.43
N TYR A 437 -23.64 -18.38 -3.46
CA TYR A 437 -22.30 -18.04 -3.01
C TYR A 437 -21.26 -18.65 -3.94
N THR A 438 -20.37 -17.80 -4.46
CA THR A 438 -19.22 -18.21 -5.25
C THR A 438 -17.95 -17.86 -4.49
N GLU A 439 -17.16 -18.88 -4.17
CA GLU A 439 -15.84 -18.71 -3.56
C GLU A 439 -14.77 -19.00 -4.61
N PHE A 440 -13.83 -18.07 -4.81
CA PHE A 440 -12.76 -18.22 -5.79
C PHE A 440 -11.53 -18.87 -5.15
N PRO A 441 -11.07 -20.04 -5.63
CA PRO A 441 -9.93 -20.74 -5.07
C PRO A 441 -8.61 -20.02 -5.37
N ASN A 442 -7.72 -19.98 -4.38
CA ASN A 442 -6.44 -19.26 -4.36
C ASN A 442 -6.54 -17.75 -4.64
N ALA A 443 -7.72 -17.15 -4.50
CA ALA A 443 -7.93 -15.72 -4.76
C ALA A 443 -7.82 -14.90 -3.46
N GLY A 444 -7.16 -13.75 -3.55
CA GLY A 444 -7.09 -12.76 -2.48
C GLY A 444 -8.27 -11.77 -2.48
N HIS A 445 -8.06 -10.57 -1.96
CA HIS A 445 -9.12 -9.54 -1.82
C HIS A 445 -9.64 -8.99 -3.17
N ASN A 446 -8.79 -8.93 -4.18
CA ASN A 446 -9.08 -8.29 -5.46
C ASN A 446 -9.78 -9.27 -6.43
N ILE A 447 -11.09 -9.48 -6.22
CA ILE A 447 -11.89 -10.43 -7.02
C ILE A 447 -12.79 -9.78 -8.08
N GLY A 448 -12.80 -8.45 -8.19
CA GLY A 448 -13.76 -7.72 -9.04
C GLY A 448 -13.80 -8.20 -10.49
N ARG A 449 -12.63 -8.48 -11.10
CA ARG A 449 -12.56 -9.00 -12.48
C ARG A 449 -13.21 -10.39 -12.59
N GLN A 450 -12.93 -11.29 -11.66
CA GLN A 450 -13.50 -12.65 -11.64
C GLN A 450 -15.02 -12.60 -11.50
N VAL A 451 -15.53 -11.70 -10.64
CA VAL A 451 -16.97 -11.48 -10.50
C VAL A 451 -17.57 -10.95 -11.81
N GLN A 452 -16.96 -9.93 -12.43
CA GLN A 452 -17.43 -9.38 -13.71
C GLN A 452 -17.43 -10.42 -14.85
N GLN A 453 -16.57 -11.43 -14.79
CA GLN A 453 -16.51 -12.54 -15.73
C GLN A 453 -17.46 -13.70 -15.37
N THR A 454 -18.17 -13.63 -14.25
CA THR A 454 -19.10 -14.67 -13.83
C THR A 454 -20.26 -14.75 -14.82
N HIS A 455 -20.41 -15.91 -15.46
CA HIS A 455 -21.42 -16.13 -16.48
C HIS A 455 -22.83 -15.93 -15.91
N GLY A 456 -23.65 -15.16 -16.63
CA GLY A 456 -25.05 -14.90 -16.27
C GLY A 456 -25.24 -13.98 -15.05
N LEU A 457 -24.20 -13.31 -14.54
CA LEU A 457 -24.31 -12.44 -13.35
C LEU A 457 -25.39 -11.36 -13.52
N LEU A 458 -25.31 -10.59 -14.62
CA LEU A 458 -26.27 -9.52 -14.88
C LEU A 458 -27.65 -10.04 -15.28
N ASP A 459 -27.72 -11.13 -16.06
CA ASP A 459 -29.00 -11.78 -16.38
C ASP A 459 -29.72 -12.24 -15.11
N TRP A 460 -28.97 -12.83 -14.16
CA TRP A 460 -29.50 -13.18 -12.85
C TRP A 460 -29.96 -11.94 -12.09
N LEU A 461 -29.13 -10.89 -11.98
CA LEU A 461 -29.46 -9.69 -11.22
C LEU A 461 -30.75 -9.03 -11.73
N PHE A 462 -30.83 -8.78 -13.03
CA PHE A 462 -31.96 -8.08 -13.66
C PHE A 462 -33.23 -8.92 -13.78
N SER A 463 -33.14 -10.24 -13.57
CA SER A 463 -34.32 -11.10 -13.42
C SER A 463 -34.97 -10.99 -12.03
N GLN A 464 -34.26 -10.46 -11.03
CA GLN A 464 -34.78 -10.35 -9.66
C GLN A 464 -35.81 -9.22 -9.56
N LYS A 465 -36.92 -9.52 -8.89
CA LYS A 465 -37.97 -8.57 -8.58
C LYS A 465 -38.54 -8.89 -7.21
N LYS A 466 -38.67 -7.87 -6.36
CA LYS A 466 -39.31 -8.02 -5.06
C LYS A 466 -40.78 -8.39 -5.26
N THR A 467 -41.18 -9.54 -4.74
CA THR A 467 -42.60 -9.92 -4.64
C THR A 467 -43.19 -9.21 -3.44
N ASN A 468 -44.38 -8.61 -3.58
CA ASN A 468 -45.11 -7.99 -2.46
C ASN A 468 -45.55 -9.09 -1.49
N ARG A 469 -44.67 -9.53 -0.59
CA ARG A 469 -45.06 -10.21 0.63
C ARG A 469 -44.95 -9.18 1.75
N PHE A 470 -46.10 -8.57 2.04
CA PHE A 470 -46.39 -7.93 3.32
C PHE A 470 -47.77 -8.44 3.74
#